data_AF-A0A3D1V5A9-F1
#
_entry.id   AF-A0A3D1V5A9-F1
#
_cell.length_a   1.000
_cell.length_b   1.000
_cell.length_c   1.000
_cell.angle_alpha   90.00
_cell.angle_beta   90.00
_cell.angle_gamma   90.00
#
_symmetry.space_group_name_H-M   'P 1'
#
loop_
_entity.id
_entity.type
_entity.pdbx_description
1 polymer ?
#
loop_
_entity_poly.entity_id
_entity_poly.type
_entity_poly.pdbx_seq_one_letter_code
_entity_poly.pdbx_strand_id
1 'polypeptide(L)'
;YLPRICNHCLNPGCVAACPAGAIYKRGEDGIVLVSQEKCRAWRMCISGCPYKKVYYNWSTGKSEKCILCFPRLESGQPPACFHSCVGRIRYLGILLYDADRIQETATLPDEELVEAQREMIQDPFDPQVIAAARASGVSDALIDAAQKSPVYKFVKLWKLALPLHPEFRTLPMLFYVPPMMPVLANVEKGAYNVAGADQEGLGAMLSSLEQARMPLRYMASLFSAGNEKVVEEVYRKLIAVRVFKRGETVKDYSTDEVKQALAAGGTTAEEVEAIFRLTALPTFDERFVVPPLAREQAIEQTLDPFSHKPAAGFGFREAPKRRF
;
A
#
# COMPACT_ATOMS: atom_id res chain seq x y z
N TYR A 1 -5.06 -11.96 -9.80
CA TYR A 1 -6.10 -10.99 -9.38
C TYR A 1 -5.43 -9.67 -9.00
N LEU A 2 -6.05 -8.53 -9.31
CA LEU A 2 -5.54 -7.21 -8.91
C LEU A 2 -6.69 -6.36 -8.32
N PRO A 3 -7.05 -6.54 -7.03
CA PRO A 3 -8.09 -5.75 -6.39
C PRO A 3 -7.60 -4.32 -6.15
N ARG A 4 -8.30 -3.31 -6.67
CA ARG A 4 -7.87 -1.89 -6.58
C ARG A 4 -8.95 -0.98 -5.99
N ILE A 5 -8.52 -0.04 -5.15
CA ILE A 5 -9.32 1.11 -4.71
C ILE A 5 -8.59 2.41 -5.08
N CYS A 6 -9.03 3.58 -4.56
CA CYS A 6 -8.25 4.80 -4.71
C CYS A 6 -6.92 4.64 -3.95
N ASN A 7 -5.82 5.13 -4.52
CA ASN A 7 -4.50 5.04 -3.88
C ASN A 7 -4.23 6.13 -2.83
N HIS A 8 -5.16 7.08 -2.63
CA HIS A 8 -5.01 8.19 -1.67
C HIS A 8 -3.62 8.86 -1.76
N CYS A 9 -3.18 9.11 -3.00
CA CYS A 9 -1.79 9.43 -3.33
C CYS A 9 -1.26 10.68 -2.63
N LEU A 10 0.07 10.83 -2.56
CA LEU A 10 0.72 12.02 -2.01
C LEU A 10 0.75 13.18 -3.01
N ASN A 11 0.90 12.87 -4.30
CA ASN A 11 0.75 13.82 -5.42
C ASN A 11 -0.51 13.49 -6.28
N PRO A 12 -1.73 13.68 -5.74
CA PRO A 12 -2.95 13.20 -6.40
C PRO A 12 -3.30 14.03 -7.65
N GLY A 13 -3.12 13.46 -8.85
CA GLY A 13 -3.51 14.12 -10.11
C GLY A 13 -4.98 14.54 -10.19
N CYS A 14 -5.88 13.87 -9.46
CA CYS A 14 -7.28 14.29 -9.37
C CYS A 14 -7.50 15.60 -8.61
N VAL A 15 -6.65 15.93 -7.63
CA VAL A 15 -6.66 17.23 -6.92
C VAL A 15 -6.18 18.30 -7.88
N ALA A 16 -5.01 18.10 -8.51
CA ALA A 16 -4.42 19.02 -9.46
C ALA A 16 -5.36 19.34 -10.64
N ALA A 17 -6.11 18.34 -11.12
CA ALA A 17 -7.01 18.51 -12.26
C ALA A 17 -8.36 19.18 -11.93
N CYS A 18 -8.73 19.41 -10.67
CA CYS A 18 -10.05 19.93 -10.31
C CYS A 18 -10.10 21.47 -10.37
N PRO A 19 -10.80 22.10 -11.35
CA PRO A 19 -10.78 23.56 -11.48
C PRO A 19 -11.50 24.28 -10.32
N ALA A 20 -12.43 23.57 -9.66
CA ALA A 20 -13.19 24.13 -8.54
C ALA A 20 -12.48 24.02 -7.19
N GLY A 21 -11.29 23.41 -7.12
CA GLY A 21 -10.61 23.13 -5.84
C GLY A 21 -11.46 22.27 -4.89
N ALA A 22 -12.35 21.43 -5.43
CA ALA A 22 -13.31 20.66 -4.64
C ALA A 22 -12.72 19.34 -4.10
N ILE A 23 -11.55 18.92 -4.56
CA ILE A 23 -10.86 17.72 -4.11
C ILE A 23 -9.67 18.15 -3.27
N TYR A 24 -9.49 17.54 -2.11
CA TYR A 24 -8.43 17.87 -1.16
C TYR A 24 -7.90 16.61 -0.48
N LYS A 25 -6.68 16.68 0.02
CA LYS A 25 -6.07 15.68 0.89
C LYS A 25 -6.16 16.20 2.32
N ARG A 26 -6.71 15.39 3.22
CA ARG A 26 -6.78 15.69 4.67
C ARG A 26 -5.38 15.69 5.27
N GLY A 27 -5.10 16.63 6.16
CA GLY A 27 -3.76 16.79 6.76
C GLY A 27 -3.46 15.74 7.82
N GLU A 28 -4.49 15.35 8.57
CA GLU A 28 -4.40 14.47 9.73
C GLU A 28 -4.23 12.98 9.38
N ASP A 29 -4.70 12.54 8.21
CA ASP A 29 -4.70 11.11 7.82
C ASP A 29 -4.33 10.86 6.35
N GLY A 30 -4.14 11.91 5.56
CA GLY A 30 -3.80 11.81 4.14
C GLY A 30 -4.93 11.30 3.23
N ILE A 31 -6.18 11.19 3.72
CA ILE A 31 -7.30 10.72 2.90
C ILE A 31 -7.71 11.80 1.89
N VAL A 32 -7.75 11.44 0.61
CA VAL A 32 -8.20 12.33 -0.47
C VAL A 32 -9.72 12.25 -0.62
N LEU A 33 -10.43 13.37 -0.50
CA LEU A 33 -11.90 13.45 -0.55
C LEU A 33 -12.37 14.43 -1.62
N VAL A 34 -13.61 14.25 -2.09
CA VAL A 34 -14.33 15.21 -2.93
C VAL A 34 -15.40 15.89 -2.09
N SER A 35 -15.27 17.19 -1.85
CA SER A 35 -16.32 17.98 -1.21
C SER A 35 -17.57 17.99 -2.10
N GLN A 36 -18.64 17.36 -1.62
CA GLN A 36 -19.92 17.32 -2.35
C GLN A 36 -20.59 18.71 -2.43
N GLU A 37 -20.24 19.62 -1.53
CA GLU A 37 -20.73 20.99 -1.56
C GLU A 37 -20.00 21.84 -2.61
N LYS A 38 -18.67 21.77 -2.64
CA LYS A 38 -17.84 22.56 -3.58
C LYS A 38 -17.82 21.98 -4.99
N CYS A 39 -18.09 20.69 -5.17
CA CYS A 39 -18.04 20.04 -6.48
C CYS A 39 -19.05 20.67 -7.47
N ARG A 40 -18.52 21.19 -8.58
CA ARG A 40 -19.25 21.76 -9.73
C ARG A 40 -19.32 20.84 -10.95
N ALA A 41 -18.93 19.57 -10.79
CA ALA A 41 -18.98 18.57 -11.87
C ALA A 41 -18.34 18.99 -13.20
N TRP A 42 -17.16 19.62 -13.12
CA TRP A 42 -16.28 19.80 -14.27
C TRP A 42 -15.77 18.48 -14.86
N ARG A 43 -15.82 17.39 -14.09
CA ARG A 43 -15.40 16.01 -14.48
C ARG A 43 -13.93 15.85 -14.87
N MET A 44 -13.14 16.92 -14.87
CA MET A 44 -11.70 16.89 -15.14
C MET A 44 -10.92 15.96 -14.19
N CYS A 45 -11.37 15.83 -12.94
CA CYS A 45 -10.77 14.92 -11.96
C CYS A 45 -10.86 13.43 -12.35
N ILE A 46 -11.79 13.04 -13.22
CA ILE A 46 -11.92 11.67 -13.75
C ILE A 46 -10.79 11.39 -14.72
N SER A 47 -10.53 12.33 -15.64
CA SER A 47 -9.39 12.27 -16.56
C SER A 47 -8.07 12.34 -15.80
N GLY A 48 -7.96 13.30 -14.87
CA GLY A 48 -6.75 13.53 -14.06
C GLY A 48 -6.40 12.42 -13.07
N CYS A 49 -7.32 11.49 -12.78
CA CYS A 49 -6.97 10.28 -12.05
C CYS A 49 -6.46 9.20 -13.03
N PRO A 50 -5.16 8.86 -13.05
CA PRO A 50 -4.66 7.86 -13.98
C PRO A 50 -5.20 6.46 -13.66
N TYR A 51 -5.54 6.20 -12.39
CA TYR A 51 -6.16 4.93 -11.95
C TYR A 51 -7.66 4.81 -12.23
N LYS A 52 -8.31 5.88 -12.70
CA LYS A 52 -9.77 5.99 -12.94
C LYS A 52 -10.60 5.61 -11.70
N LYS A 53 -10.21 6.16 -10.55
CA LYS A 53 -10.85 5.93 -9.23
C LYS A 53 -11.72 7.08 -8.73
N VAL A 54 -12.06 7.98 -9.64
CA VAL A 54 -13.10 8.99 -9.45
C VAL A 54 -14.22 8.65 -10.43
N TYR A 55 -15.44 8.58 -9.92
CA TYR A 55 -16.62 8.18 -10.66
C TYR A 55 -17.62 9.34 -10.68
N TYR A 56 -18.29 9.55 -11.81
CA TYR A 56 -19.33 10.56 -11.91
C TYR A 56 -20.67 9.96 -11.50
N ASN A 57 -21.33 10.59 -10.54
CA ASN A 57 -22.71 10.30 -10.21
C ASN A 57 -23.63 11.12 -11.13
N TRP A 58 -24.26 10.42 -12.08
CA TRP A 58 -25.13 11.02 -13.09
C TRP A 58 -26.41 11.62 -12.50
N SER A 59 -26.87 11.12 -11.35
CA SER A 59 -28.08 11.60 -10.69
C SER A 59 -27.83 12.90 -9.93
N THR A 60 -26.82 12.93 -9.06
CA THR A 60 -26.50 14.11 -8.24
C THR A 60 -25.76 15.19 -9.05
N GLY A 61 -25.19 14.78 -10.18
CA GLY A 61 -24.36 15.64 -11.01
C GLY A 61 -23.08 16.06 -10.29
N LYS A 62 -22.44 15.12 -9.58
CA LYS A 62 -21.19 15.34 -8.83
C LYS A 62 -20.26 14.13 -8.97
N SER A 63 -18.98 14.34 -8.71
CA SER A 63 -18.01 13.24 -8.67
C SER A 63 -17.89 12.66 -7.27
N GLU A 64 -17.75 11.35 -7.20
CA GLU A 64 -17.57 10.56 -5.99
C GLU A 64 -16.35 9.65 -6.14
N LYS A 65 -15.77 9.21 -5.03
CA LYS A 65 -14.63 8.31 -5.02
C LYS A 65 -14.61 7.51 -3.72
N CYS A 66 -13.73 6.50 -3.67
CA CYS A 66 -13.39 5.85 -2.42
C CYS A 66 -12.98 6.89 -1.36
N ILE A 67 -13.62 6.83 -0.20
CA ILE A 67 -13.39 7.73 0.94
C ILE A 67 -12.49 7.10 2.02
N LEU A 68 -11.80 6.00 1.67
CA LEU A 68 -11.06 5.10 2.56
C LEU A 68 -11.82 4.69 3.84
N CYS A 69 -13.16 4.74 3.80
CA CYS A 69 -14.01 4.59 4.98
C CYS A 69 -13.56 5.49 6.15
N PHE A 70 -13.24 6.77 5.89
CA PHE A 70 -12.80 7.69 6.94
C PHE A 70 -13.66 7.68 8.22
N PRO A 71 -15.01 7.54 8.19
CA PRO A 71 -15.78 7.48 9.43
C PRO A 71 -15.44 6.27 10.32
N ARG A 72 -14.97 5.16 9.70
CA ARG A 72 -14.46 3.98 10.43
C ARG A 72 -13.06 4.24 10.95
N LEU A 73 -12.16 4.76 10.10
CA LEU A 73 -10.77 5.06 10.47
C LEU A 73 -10.70 6.05 11.64
N GLU A 74 -11.57 7.06 11.65
CA GLU A 74 -11.68 8.02 12.74
C GLU A 74 -12.01 7.38 14.10
N SER A 75 -12.59 6.18 14.11
CA SER A 75 -12.86 5.40 15.32
C SER A 75 -11.89 4.22 15.53
N GLY A 76 -10.75 4.21 14.82
CA GLY A 76 -9.75 3.14 14.89
C GLY A 76 -10.18 1.84 14.20
N GLN A 77 -11.25 1.87 13.41
CA GLN A 77 -11.75 0.68 12.71
C GLN A 77 -11.17 0.58 11.29
N PRO A 78 -10.83 -0.62 10.81
CA PRO A 78 -10.35 -0.78 9.44
C PRO A 78 -11.46 -0.47 8.41
N PRO A 79 -11.07 -0.06 7.19
CA PRO A 79 -12.01 0.13 6.10
C PRO A 79 -12.81 -1.14 5.81
N ALA A 80 -14.05 -1.00 5.35
CA ALA A 80 -14.95 -2.14 5.16
C ALA A 80 -14.35 -3.23 4.24
N CYS A 81 -13.70 -2.83 3.14
CA CYS A 81 -13.05 -3.76 2.22
C CYS A 81 -11.77 -4.42 2.77
N PHE A 82 -11.18 -3.87 3.84
CA PHE A 82 -10.06 -4.47 4.57
C PHE A 82 -10.59 -5.47 5.59
N HIS A 83 -11.60 -5.05 6.37
CA HIS A 83 -12.27 -5.88 7.35
C HIS A 83 -12.89 -7.15 6.73
N SER A 84 -13.60 -7.01 5.60
CA SER A 84 -14.29 -8.12 4.94
C SER A 84 -13.39 -8.97 4.02
N CYS A 85 -12.08 -8.75 4.03
CA CYS A 85 -11.16 -9.45 3.14
C CYS A 85 -10.98 -10.92 3.57
N VAL A 86 -11.76 -11.81 2.95
CA VAL A 86 -11.74 -13.26 3.20
C VAL A 86 -10.34 -13.85 3.05
N GLY A 87 -9.61 -13.45 2.01
CA GLY A 87 -8.25 -13.93 1.75
C GLY A 87 -7.18 -13.39 2.70
N ARG A 88 -7.54 -12.52 3.66
CA ARG A 88 -6.63 -11.96 4.66
C ARG A 88 -5.41 -11.19 4.10
N ILE A 89 -5.47 -10.74 2.85
CA ILE A 89 -4.34 -10.14 2.12
C ILE A 89 -4.14 -8.63 2.34
N ARG A 90 -4.98 -7.97 3.15
CA ARG A 90 -4.96 -6.52 3.32
C ARG A 90 -4.39 -6.13 4.67
N TYR A 91 -3.47 -5.17 4.66
CA TYR A 91 -2.79 -4.61 5.83
C TYR A 91 -2.94 -3.10 5.80
N LEU A 92 -3.14 -2.50 6.96
CA LEU A 92 -3.32 -1.07 7.17
C LEU A 92 -2.40 -0.64 8.31
N GLY A 93 -1.67 0.44 8.10
CA GLY A 93 -0.73 0.98 9.06
C GLY A 93 -0.34 2.38 8.68
N ILE A 94 0.10 3.16 9.67
CA ILE A 94 0.55 4.53 9.49
C ILE A 94 1.92 4.55 8.79
N LEU A 95 2.12 5.52 7.91
CA LEU A 95 3.40 5.86 7.32
C LEU A 95 3.63 7.35 7.54
N LEU A 96 4.75 7.70 8.19
CA LEU A 96 5.22 9.08 8.25
C LEU A 96 5.95 9.37 6.94
N TYR A 97 5.67 10.52 6.33
CA TYR A 97 6.32 10.92 5.09
C TYR A 97 6.67 12.41 5.13
N ASP A 98 7.75 12.76 4.46
CA ASP A 98 8.16 14.14 4.26
C ASP A 98 7.39 14.75 3.08
N ALA A 99 6.51 15.70 3.37
CA ALA A 99 5.68 16.34 2.35
C ALA A 99 6.47 17.29 1.43
N ASP A 100 7.57 17.86 1.92
CA ASP A 100 8.38 18.82 1.14
C ASP A 100 9.14 18.11 0.00
N ARG A 101 9.42 16.81 0.17
CA ARG A 101 10.08 15.96 -0.84
C ARG A 101 9.15 15.43 -1.93
N ILE A 102 7.83 15.71 -1.87
CA ILE A 102 6.85 15.18 -2.83
C ILE A 102 7.18 15.59 -4.27
N GLN A 103 7.48 16.87 -4.49
CA GLN A 103 7.73 17.39 -5.84
C GLN A 103 9.00 16.76 -6.42
N GLU A 104 10.10 16.81 -5.67
CA GLU A 104 11.39 16.20 -6.04
C GLU A 104 11.20 14.73 -6.41
N THR A 105 10.61 13.95 -5.50
CA THR A 105 10.36 12.51 -5.68
C THR A 105 9.53 12.22 -6.93
N ALA A 106 8.47 12.99 -7.19
CA ALA A 106 7.60 12.78 -8.34
C ALA A 106 8.25 13.12 -9.69
N THR A 107 9.36 13.86 -9.68
CA THR A 107 10.07 14.30 -10.90
C THR A 107 11.26 13.40 -11.29
N LEU A 108 11.64 12.45 -10.44
CA LEU A 108 12.76 11.54 -10.71
C LEU A 108 12.53 10.61 -11.93
N PRO A 109 13.59 10.04 -12.51
CA PRO A 109 13.48 9.03 -13.56
C PRO A 109 12.66 7.81 -13.12
N ASP A 110 12.01 7.16 -14.08
CA ASP A 110 11.06 6.08 -13.83
C ASP A 110 11.69 4.92 -13.03
N GLU A 111 12.94 4.55 -13.32
CA GLU A 111 13.66 3.49 -12.61
C GLU A 111 13.92 3.76 -11.11
N GLU A 112 13.88 5.03 -10.68
CA GLU A 112 14.20 5.47 -9.31
C GLU A 112 12.95 5.66 -8.44
N LEU A 113 11.76 5.81 -9.05
CA LEU A 113 10.53 6.22 -8.36
C LEU A 113 10.14 5.31 -7.19
N VAL A 114 10.37 4.00 -7.30
CA VAL A 114 10.04 3.05 -6.22
C VAL A 114 10.89 3.31 -4.98
N GLU A 115 12.21 3.44 -5.16
CA GLU A 115 13.12 3.63 -4.03
C GLU A 115 13.00 5.04 -3.48
N ALA A 116 12.86 6.06 -4.33
CA ALA A 116 12.64 7.43 -3.90
C ALA A 116 11.36 7.58 -3.07
N GLN A 117 10.26 6.92 -3.47
CA GLN A 117 9.04 6.91 -2.66
C GLN A 117 9.26 6.23 -1.30
N ARG A 118 10.07 5.16 -1.23
CA ARG A 118 10.44 4.54 0.06
C ARG A 118 11.29 5.49 0.89
N GLU A 119 12.26 6.19 0.32
CA GLU A 119 13.11 7.16 1.01
C GLU A 119 12.35 8.33 1.60
N MET A 120 11.28 8.78 0.94
CA MET A 120 10.39 9.80 1.46
C MET A 120 9.61 9.34 2.70
N ILE A 121 9.33 8.04 2.83
CA ILE A 121 8.76 7.44 4.04
C ILE A 121 9.83 7.45 5.14
N GLN A 122 9.52 8.18 6.21
CA GLN A 122 10.39 8.46 7.35
C GLN A 122 10.44 7.29 8.34
N ASP A 123 11.55 7.17 9.06
CA ASP A 123 11.72 6.15 10.09
C ASP A 123 11.00 6.55 11.39
N PRO A 124 9.93 5.86 11.81
CA PRO A 124 9.18 6.22 13.01
C PRO A 124 9.93 5.92 14.32
N PHE A 125 11.10 5.29 14.26
CA PHE A 125 11.97 5.05 15.40
C PHE A 125 13.07 6.10 15.58
N ASP A 126 13.31 6.94 14.57
CA ASP A 126 14.32 7.99 14.66
C ASP A 126 13.84 9.13 15.59
N PRO A 127 14.60 9.45 16.67
CA PRO A 127 14.26 10.54 17.57
C PRO A 127 14.05 11.89 16.88
N GLN A 128 14.78 12.18 15.78
CA GLN A 128 14.63 13.42 15.02
C GLN A 128 13.30 13.44 14.27
N VAL A 129 12.93 12.33 13.63
CA VAL A 129 11.63 12.16 12.97
C VAL A 129 10.49 12.28 13.97
N ILE A 130 10.61 11.66 15.15
CA ILE A 130 9.60 11.75 16.21
C ILE A 130 9.43 13.21 16.67
N ALA A 131 10.52 13.94 16.89
CA ALA A 131 10.46 15.34 17.28
C ALA A 131 9.80 16.21 16.19
N ALA A 132 10.18 16.00 14.92
CA ALA A 132 9.62 16.70 13.77
C ALA A 132 8.12 16.38 13.55
N ALA A 133 7.72 15.12 13.76
CA ALA A 133 6.33 14.68 13.66
C ALA A 133 5.47 15.37 14.72
N ARG A 134 5.93 15.43 15.97
CA ARG A 134 5.26 16.17 17.06
C ARG A 134 5.15 17.66 16.75
N ALA A 135 6.24 18.27 16.27
CA ALA A 135 6.24 19.69 15.87
C ALA A 135 5.25 19.97 14.73
N SER A 136 5.03 18.99 13.85
CA SER A 136 4.06 19.04 12.75
C SER A 136 2.62 18.69 13.17
N GLY A 137 2.36 18.47 14.47
CA GLY A 137 1.03 18.17 15.01
C GLY A 137 0.60 16.70 14.91
N VAL A 138 1.51 15.77 14.62
CA VAL A 138 1.23 14.33 14.68
C VAL A 138 1.16 13.88 16.14
N SER A 139 0.06 13.21 16.52
CA SER A 139 -0.14 12.74 17.90
C SER A 139 0.78 11.56 18.25
N ASP A 140 1.11 11.40 19.54
CA ASP A 140 1.89 10.26 20.02
C ASP A 140 1.22 8.92 19.67
N ALA A 141 -0.12 8.84 19.68
CA ALA A 141 -0.83 7.64 19.26
C ALA A 141 -0.58 7.27 17.79
N LEU A 142 -0.46 8.25 16.90
CA LEU A 142 -0.12 8.02 15.49
C LEU A 142 1.34 7.61 15.31
N ILE A 143 2.25 8.19 16.10
CA ILE A 143 3.68 7.81 16.11
C ILE A 143 3.84 6.37 16.60
N ASP A 144 3.19 5.99 17.71
CA ASP A 144 3.18 4.63 18.24
C ASP A 144 2.60 3.63 17.24
N ALA A 145 1.55 4.02 16.51
CA ALA A 145 0.96 3.20 15.46
C ALA A 145 1.88 3.09 14.22
N ALA A 146 2.65 4.13 13.89
CA ALA A 146 3.64 4.08 12.82
C ALA A 146 4.78 3.11 13.16
N GLN A 147 5.26 3.10 14.41
CA GLN A 147 6.27 2.14 14.89
C GLN A 147 5.77 0.68 14.82
N LYS A 148 4.47 0.47 14.99
CA LYS A 148 3.83 -0.87 14.91
C LYS A 148 3.30 -1.19 13.51
N SER A 149 3.48 -0.30 12.53
CA SER A 149 2.83 -0.37 11.23
C SER A 149 3.25 -1.60 10.41
N PRO A 150 2.32 -2.49 10.03
CA PRO A 150 2.64 -3.59 9.13
C PRO A 150 3.02 -3.06 7.74
N VAL A 151 2.44 -1.93 7.32
CA VAL A 151 2.73 -1.32 6.01
C VAL A 151 4.15 -0.79 5.97
N TYR A 152 4.64 -0.17 7.05
CA TYR A 152 6.04 0.26 7.16
C TYR A 152 7.00 -0.93 6.99
N LYS A 153 6.71 -2.06 7.65
CA LYS A 153 7.48 -3.30 7.50
C LYS A 153 7.50 -3.79 6.05
N PHE A 154 6.33 -3.91 5.42
CA PHE A 154 6.24 -4.41 4.03
C PHE A 154 6.92 -3.49 3.00
N VAL A 155 6.78 -2.17 3.13
CA VAL A 155 7.23 -1.21 2.13
C VAL A 155 8.69 -0.81 2.33
N LYS A 156 9.08 -0.48 3.57
CA LYS A 156 10.39 0.12 3.89
C LYS A 156 11.41 -0.92 4.35
N LEU A 157 11.06 -1.76 5.34
CA LEU A 157 12.01 -2.71 5.94
C LEU A 157 12.24 -3.92 5.03
N TRP A 158 11.18 -4.65 4.71
CA TRP A 158 11.28 -5.89 3.94
C TRP A 158 11.37 -5.64 2.44
N LYS A 159 11.00 -4.43 1.98
CA LYS A 159 10.93 -4.02 0.57
C LYS A 159 10.09 -4.96 -0.31
N LEU A 160 9.11 -5.67 0.27
CA LEU A 160 8.25 -6.63 -0.42
C LEU A 160 7.05 -5.99 -1.12
N ALA A 161 6.53 -4.87 -0.60
CA ALA A 161 5.39 -4.19 -1.17
C ALA A 161 5.84 -3.03 -2.06
N LEU A 162 5.26 -2.99 -3.26
CA LEU A 162 5.61 -2.06 -4.34
C LEU A 162 4.41 -1.16 -4.69
N PRO A 163 4.65 0.11 -5.08
CA PRO A 163 3.58 0.99 -5.53
C PRO A 163 2.97 0.49 -6.85
N LEU A 164 1.68 0.75 -7.08
CA LEU A 164 1.04 0.45 -8.36
C LEU A 164 1.21 1.61 -9.34
N HIS A 165 1.80 1.33 -10.50
CA HIS A 165 2.10 2.30 -11.56
C HIS A 165 2.81 3.55 -11.02
N PRO A 166 4.04 3.43 -10.46
CA PRO A 166 4.78 4.58 -9.96
C PRO A 166 5.04 5.64 -11.05
N GLU A 167 5.17 5.25 -12.32
CA GLU A 167 5.36 6.13 -13.49
C GLU A 167 4.23 7.14 -13.70
N PHE A 168 3.07 6.94 -13.06
CA PHE A 168 2.02 7.95 -13.02
C PHE A 168 2.37 9.17 -12.16
N ARG A 169 3.49 9.14 -11.43
CA ARG A 169 4.06 10.25 -10.65
C ARG A 169 3.11 10.80 -9.60
N THR A 170 2.12 9.99 -9.20
CA THR A 170 1.16 10.38 -8.16
C THR A 170 1.62 10.02 -6.76
N LEU A 171 2.68 9.21 -6.62
CA LEU A 171 3.16 8.65 -5.35
C LEU A 171 2.02 7.92 -4.60
N PRO A 172 1.56 6.77 -5.12
CA PRO A 172 0.39 6.06 -4.60
C PRO A 172 0.67 5.47 -3.21
N MET A 173 -0.27 5.61 -2.28
CA MET A 173 -0.14 5.11 -0.89
C MET A 173 -0.80 3.75 -0.66
N LEU A 174 -1.09 3.04 -1.74
CA LEU A 174 -1.48 1.64 -1.73
C LEU A 174 -0.41 0.82 -2.44
N PHE A 175 0.13 -0.16 -1.71
CA PHE A 175 1.22 -1.00 -2.15
C PHE A 175 0.75 -2.45 -2.30
N TYR A 176 1.45 -3.20 -3.14
CA TYR A 176 1.12 -4.58 -3.48
C TYR A 176 2.36 -5.43 -3.35
N VAL A 177 2.23 -6.60 -2.73
CA VAL A 177 3.24 -7.65 -2.84
C VAL A 177 2.96 -8.41 -4.15
N PRO A 178 3.89 -8.41 -5.12
CA PRO A 178 3.74 -9.19 -6.35
C PRO A 178 3.49 -10.67 -6.04
N PRO A 179 2.53 -11.32 -6.73
CA PRO A 179 2.21 -12.73 -6.47
C PRO A 179 3.34 -13.63 -6.99
N MET A 180 3.71 -14.64 -6.19
CA MET A 180 4.50 -15.77 -6.71
C MET A 180 3.65 -16.60 -7.69
N MET A 181 4.27 -17.08 -8.76
CA MET A 181 3.60 -17.84 -9.80
C MET A 181 4.10 -19.30 -9.87
N PRO A 182 3.25 -20.23 -10.33
CA PRO A 182 3.69 -21.60 -10.60
C PRO A 182 4.66 -21.63 -11.80
N VAL A 183 5.51 -22.65 -11.79
CA VAL A 183 6.50 -22.92 -12.85
C VAL A 183 5.79 -23.27 -14.16
N LEU A 184 6.36 -22.88 -15.29
CA LEU A 184 5.87 -23.32 -16.61
C LEU A 184 6.06 -24.82 -16.77
N ALA A 185 5.04 -25.47 -17.32
CA ALA A 185 5.10 -26.87 -17.74
C ALA A 185 4.78 -26.96 -19.22
N ASN A 186 5.64 -27.67 -19.95
CA ASN A 186 5.47 -27.96 -21.36
C ASN A 186 5.10 -29.43 -21.52
N VAL A 187 4.26 -29.75 -22.51
CA VAL A 187 3.94 -31.14 -22.84
C VAL A 187 4.75 -31.52 -24.07
N GLU A 188 5.72 -32.41 -23.91
CA GLU A 188 6.45 -33.02 -25.01
C GLU A 188 6.16 -34.50 -25.09
N LYS A 189 5.73 -34.98 -26.27
CA LYS A 189 5.44 -36.40 -26.55
C LYS A 189 4.48 -37.07 -25.53
N GLY A 190 3.52 -36.31 -24.98
CA GLY A 190 2.56 -36.81 -24.00
C GLY A 190 3.08 -36.89 -22.56
N ALA A 191 4.32 -36.49 -22.30
CA ALA A 191 4.87 -36.31 -20.95
C ALA A 191 4.80 -34.84 -20.53
N TYR A 192 4.41 -34.60 -19.28
CA TYR A 192 4.45 -33.27 -18.66
C TYR A 192 5.89 -32.99 -18.21
N ASN A 193 6.59 -32.13 -18.95
CA ASN A 193 7.90 -31.61 -18.57
C ASN A 193 7.70 -30.27 -17.86
N VAL A 194 7.73 -30.28 -16.52
CA VAL A 194 7.80 -29.03 -15.75
C VAL A 194 9.22 -28.50 -15.88
N ALA A 195 9.37 -27.25 -16.31
CA ALA A 195 10.67 -26.65 -16.47
C ALA A 195 11.37 -26.58 -15.10
N GLY A 196 12.60 -27.10 -14.99
CA GLY A 196 13.32 -27.25 -13.71
C GLY A 196 12.98 -28.50 -12.89
N ALA A 197 12.19 -29.46 -13.41
CA ALA A 197 11.91 -30.74 -12.74
C ALA A 197 13.12 -31.69 -12.64
N ASP A 198 14.15 -31.43 -13.43
CA ASP A 198 15.45 -32.09 -13.45
C ASP A 198 16.44 -31.50 -12.43
N GLN A 199 16.06 -30.39 -11.78
CA GLN A 199 16.81 -29.80 -10.68
C GLN A 199 16.18 -30.18 -9.34
N GLU A 200 17.01 -30.45 -8.34
CA GLU A 200 16.57 -30.68 -6.96
C GLU A 200 16.92 -29.48 -6.07
N GLY A 201 16.20 -29.34 -4.95
CA GLY A 201 16.51 -28.35 -3.92
C GLY A 201 16.39 -26.90 -4.39
N LEU A 202 17.35 -26.06 -3.98
CA LEU A 202 17.28 -24.60 -4.19
C LEU A 202 17.33 -24.22 -5.68
N GLY A 203 18.04 -25.00 -6.49
CA GLY A 203 18.17 -24.77 -7.93
C GLY A 203 16.82 -24.76 -8.64
N ALA A 204 15.93 -25.71 -8.31
CA ALA A 204 14.59 -25.82 -8.88
C ALA A 204 13.69 -24.61 -8.55
N MET A 205 13.79 -24.07 -7.32
CA MET A 205 13.02 -22.89 -6.94
C MET A 205 13.53 -21.61 -7.61
N LEU A 206 14.84 -21.46 -7.77
CA LEU A 206 15.41 -20.27 -8.43
C LEU A 206 15.23 -20.31 -9.95
N SER A 207 15.37 -21.46 -10.60
CA SER A 207 15.07 -21.62 -12.03
C SER A 207 13.57 -21.41 -12.31
N SER A 208 12.70 -21.76 -11.36
CA SER A 208 11.26 -21.48 -11.50
C SER A 208 10.92 -19.99 -11.59
N LEU A 209 11.79 -19.13 -11.05
CA LEU A 209 11.64 -17.68 -11.06
C LEU A 209 11.86 -17.13 -12.47
N GLU A 210 12.90 -17.61 -13.15
CA GLU A 210 13.24 -17.27 -14.54
C GLU A 210 12.21 -17.85 -15.51
N GLN A 211 11.61 -18.99 -15.16
CA GLN A 211 10.67 -19.75 -16.00
C GLN A 211 9.20 -19.57 -15.57
N ALA A 212 8.89 -18.54 -14.77
CA ALA A 212 7.55 -18.31 -14.26
C ALA A 212 6.53 -17.99 -15.37
N ARG A 213 5.28 -18.44 -15.19
CA ARG A 213 4.22 -18.32 -16.21
C ARG A 213 3.83 -16.89 -16.61
N MET A 214 4.04 -15.90 -15.75
CA MET A 214 3.87 -14.50 -16.14
C MET A 214 5.22 -13.83 -16.31
N PRO A 215 5.43 -13.09 -17.41
CA PRO A 215 6.70 -12.42 -17.64
C PRO A 215 7.04 -11.49 -16.47
N LEU A 216 8.27 -11.58 -15.94
CA LEU A 216 8.81 -10.64 -14.95
C LEU A 216 8.58 -9.18 -15.40
N ARG A 217 8.77 -8.94 -16.70
CA ARG A 217 8.44 -7.69 -17.40
C ARG A 217 7.03 -7.16 -17.16
N TYR A 218 6.02 -8.03 -17.11
CA TYR A 218 4.63 -7.64 -16.85
C TYR A 218 4.44 -7.15 -15.41
N MET A 219 5.13 -7.78 -14.46
CA MET A 219 5.08 -7.35 -13.07
C MET A 219 5.85 -6.05 -12.86
N ALA A 220 6.99 -5.93 -13.53
CA ALA A 220 7.78 -4.71 -13.50
C ALA A 220 7.03 -3.52 -14.09
N SER A 221 6.31 -3.70 -15.21
CA SER A 221 5.50 -2.63 -15.80
C SER A 221 4.34 -2.18 -14.89
N LEU A 222 3.84 -3.04 -14.01
CA LEU A 222 2.80 -2.69 -13.05
C LEU A 222 3.34 -2.06 -11.77
N PHE A 223 4.49 -2.52 -11.27
CA PHE A 223 4.90 -2.26 -9.89
C PHE A 223 6.22 -1.50 -9.72
N SER A 224 6.99 -1.36 -10.80
CA SER A 224 8.31 -0.74 -10.74
C SER A 224 8.66 0.08 -11.99
N ALA A 225 7.64 0.59 -12.70
CA ALA A 225 7.81 1.36 -13.93
C ALA A 225 8.70 0.65 -14.99
N GLY A 226 8.66 -0.69 -15.02
CA GLY A 226 9.46 -1.51 -15.93
C GLY A 226 10.82 -1.95 -15.38
N ASN A 227 11.22 -1.54 -14.18
CA ASN A 227 12.47 -2.00 -13.55
C ASN A 227 12.32 -3.44 -13.02
N GLU A 228 12.76 -4.41 -13.82
CA GLU A 228 12.65 -5.85 -13.51
C GLU A 228 13.44 -6.27 -12.26
N LYS A 229 14.57 -5.62 -11.98
CA LYS A 229 15.43 -5.94 -10.82
C LYS A 229 14.69 -5.79 -9.49
N VAL A 230 13.89 -4.73 -9.36
CA VAL A 230 13.09 -4.47 -8.14
C VAL A 230 12.11 -5.61 -7.87
N VAL A 231 11.46 -6.15 -8.91
CA VAL A 231 10.52 -7.26 -8.76
C VAL A 231 11.25 -8.57 -8.51
N GLU A 232 12.39 -8.77 -9.17
CA GLU A 232 13.25 -9.94 -8.97
C GLU A 232 13.74 -10.05 -7.52
N GLU A 233 14.20 -8.95 -6.92
CA GLU A 233 14.61 -8.88 -5.51
C GLU A 233 13.47 -9.29 -4.56
N VAL A 234 12.24 -8.82 -4.83
CA VAL A 234 11.06 -9.21 -4.06
C VAL A 234 10.81 -10.71 -4.16
N TYR A 235 10.88 -11.27 -5.37
CA TYR A 235 10.67 -12.70 -5.57
C TYR A 235 11.73 -13.57 -4.92
N ARG A 236 13.01 -13.18 -5.04
CA ARG A 236 14.12 -13.88 -4.37
C ARG A 236 13.90 -13.92 -2.86
N LYS A 237 13.45 -12.81 -2.26
CA LYS A 237 13.10 -12.75 -0.84
C LYS A 237 11.90 -13.62 -0.48
N LEU A 238 10.83 -13.63 -1.28
CA LEU A 238 9.67 -14.50 -1.04
C LEU A 238 10.02 -15.99 -1.17
N ILE A 239 10.92 -16.36 -2.09
CA ILE A 239 11.46 -17.72 -2.19
C ILE A 239 12.31 -18.06 -0.99
N ALA A 240 13.18 -17.16 -0.53
CA ALA A 240 13.97 -17.35 0.68
C ALA A 240 13.08 -17.67 1.90
N VAL A 241 11.95 -16.97 2.06
CA VAL A 241 10.96 -17.28 3.10
C VAL A 241 10.43 -18.71 2.99
N ARG A 242 10.06 -19.14 1.78
CA ARG A 242 9.53 -20.50 1.56
C ARG A 242 10.56 -21.58 1.80
N VAL A 243 11.78 -21.41 1.30
CA VAL A 243 12.89 -22.36 1.46
C VAL A 243 13.26 -22.48 2.93
N PHE A 244 13.41 -21.36 3.64
CA PHE A 244 13.74 -21.36 5.07
C PHE A 244 12.69 -22.10 5.89
N LYS A 245 11.40 -21.75 5.75
CA LYS A 245 10.32 -22.41 6.52
C LYS A 245 10.14 -23.88 6.14
N ARG A 246 10.40 -24.25 4.89
CA ARG A 246 10.38 -25.65 4.45
C ARG A 246 11.56 -26.44 5.00
N GLY A 247 12.75 -25.84 5.05
CA GLY A 247 13.92 -26.40 5.71
C GLY A 247 13.69 -26.67 7.21
N GLU A 248 12.90 -25.85 7.89
CA GLU A 248 12.53 -26.11 9.29
C GLU A 248 11.45 -27.19 9.46
N THR A 249 10.43 -27.17 8.61
CA THR A 249 9.22 -28.00 8.78
C THR A 249 9.31 -29.37 8.12
N VAL A 250 9.85 -29.44 6.91
CA VAL A 250 9.99 -30.67 6.10
C VAL A 250 11.41 -31.22 6.19
N LYS A 251 12.41 -30.36 6.40
CA LYS A 251 13.83 -30.72 6.54
C LYS A 251 14.44 -31.38 5.29
N ASP A 252 13.95 -30.98 4.12
CA ASP A 252 14.43 -31.43 2.81
C ASP A 252 15.37 -30.44 2.12
N TYR A 253 15.77 -29.36 2.82
CA TYR A 253 16.85 -28.47 2.40
C TYR A 253 18.02 -28.57 3.38
N SER A 254 19.23 -28.64 2.84
CA SER A 254 20.45 -28.56 3.63
C SER A 254 20.62 -27.16 4.23
N THR A 255 21.39 -27.07 5.32
CA THR A 255 21.71 -25.77 5.95
C THR A 255 22.40 -24.81 4.98
N ASP A 256 23.21 -25.32 4.05
CA ASP A 256 23.90 -24.50 3.06
C ASP A 256 22.95 -23.97 1.98
N GLU A 257 21.98 -24.76 1.54
CA GLU A 257 20.91 -24.27 0.64
C GLU A 257 20.06 -23.19 1.31
N VAL A 258 19.72 -23.35 2.60
CA VAL A 258 18.98 -22.32 3.33
C VAL A 258 19.80 -21.02 3.41
N LYS A 259 21.10 -21.10 3.70
CA LYS A 259 21.99 -19.92 3.71
C LYS A 259 22.08 -19.26 2.33
N GLN A 260 22.20 -20.04 1.26
CA GLN A 260 22.21 -19.52 -0.10
C GLN A 260 20.89 -18.82 -0.46
N ALA A 261 19.75 -19.36 -0.05
CA ALA A 261 18.45 -18.75 -0.26
C ALA A 261 18.33 -17.39 0.47
N LEU A 262 18.76 -17.33 1.74
CA LEU A 262 18.78 -16.09 2.51
C LEU A 262 19.67 -15.03 1.87
N ALA A 263 20.88 -15.42 1.43
CA ALA A 263 21.81 -14.53 0.74
C ALA A 263 21.23 -14.01 -0.60
N ALA A 264 20.65 -14.91 -1.41
CA ALA A 264 20.03 -14.54 -2.69
C ALA A 264 18.81 -13.61 -2.50
N GLY A 265 18.07 -13.77 -1.41
CA GLY A 265 16.94 -12.92 -1.04
C GLY A 265 17.32 -11.62 -0.33
N GLY A 266 18.61 -11.39 -0.06
CA GLY A 266 19.08 -10.22 0.69
C GLY A 266 18.37 -10.07 2.05
N THR A 267 18.22 -11.17 2.78
CA THR A 267 17.42 -11.23 4.00
C THR A 267 18.09 -12.08 5.09
N THR A 268 17.55 -12.04 6.30
CA THR A 268 18.05 -12.79 7.47
C THR A 268 17.01 -13.79 7.96
N ALA A 269 17.42 -14.76 8.77
CA ALA A 269 16.49 -15.70 9.40
C ALA A 269 15.42 -14.98 10.25
N GLU A 270 15.82 -13.95 10.99
CA GLU A 270 14.91 -13.13 11.80
C GLU A 270 13.90 -12.37 10.94
N GLU A 271 14.35 -11.75 9.84
CA GLU A 271 13.46 -11.05 8.92
C GLU A 271 12.49 -12.02 8.25
N VAL A 272 12.97 -13.19 7.81
CA VAL A 272 12.14 -14.24 7.22
C VAL A 272 11.07 -14.75 8.19
N GLU A 273 11.43 -14.97 9.45
CA GLU A 273 10.46 -15.40 10.46
C GLU A 273 9.39 -14.32 10.69
N ALA A 274 9.80 -13.05 10.73
CA ALA A 274 8.88 -11.93 10.85
C ALA A 274 7.94 -11.79 9.64
N ILE A 275 8.47 -11.97 8.41
CA ILE A 275 7.67 -11.99 7.18
C ILE A 275 6.68 -13.16 7.23
N PHE A 276 7.13 -14.38 7.56
CA PHE A 276 6.27 -15.56 7.64
C PHE A 276 5.16 -15.36 8.67
N ARG A 277 5.51 -14.91 9.88
CA ARG A 277 4.56 -14.70 10.98
C ARG A 277 3.46 -13.72 10.58
N LEU A 278 3.79 -12.64 9.88
CA LEU A 278 2.82 -11.63 9.46
C LEU A 278 2.05 -12.02 8.19
N THR A 279 2.63 -12.82 7.29
CA THR A 279 1.96 -13.20 6.03
C THR A 279 1.10 -14.46 6.14
N ALA A 280 1.52 -15.43 6.96
CA ALA A 280 0.83 -16.72 7.11
C ALA A 280 -0.13 -16.75 8.31
N LEU A 281 0.26 -16.14 9.43
CA LEU A 281 -0.48 -16.24 10.71
C LEU A 281 -0.92 -14.89 11.31
N PRO A 282 -1.24 -13.84 10.54
CA PRO A 282 -1.48 -12.52 11.14
C PRO A 282 -2.73 -12.46 12.01
N THR A 283 -2.66 -11.90 13.21
CA THR A 283 -3.86 -11.56 13.99
C THR A 283 -4.62 -10.38 13.35
N PHE A 284 -5.82 -10.08 13.83
CA PHE A 284 -6.57 -8.92 13.35
C PHE A 284 -5.80 -7.61 13.60
N ASP A 285 -5.28 -7.44 14.81
CA ASP A 285 -4.59 -6.23 15.26
C ASP A 285 -3.23 -6.07 14.60
N GLU A 286 -2.55 -7.16 14.24
CA GLU A 286 -1.30 -7.12 13.46
C GLU A 286 -1.52 -6.65 12.02
N ARG A 287 -2.72 -6.86 11.45
CA ARG A 287 -3.03 -6.39 10.10
C ARG A 287 -3.48 -4.95 10.07
N PHE A 288 -4.17 -4.49 11.11
CA PHE A 288 -4.86 -3.21 11.10
C PHE A 288 -4.41 -2.37 12.30
N VAL A 289 -3.31 -1.64 12.09
CA VAL A 289 -2.70 -0.80 13.12
C VAL A 289 -3.02 0.66 12.83
N VAL A 290 -4.21 1.10 13.27
CA VAL A 290 -4.65 2.49 13.16
C VAL A 290 -5.33 2.92 14.46
N PRO A 291 -4.84 3.96 15.15
CA PRO A 291 -5.50 4.47 16.34
C PRO A 291 -6.75 5.25 15.94
N PRO A 292 -7.70 5.48 16.86
CA PRO A 292 -8.73 6.49 16.67
C PRO A 292 -8.08 7.83 16.28
N LEU A 293 -8.60 8.47 15.23
CA LEU A 293 -8.11 9.78 14.83
C LEU A 293 -8.68 10.82 15.79
N ALA A 294 -7.86 11.79 16.18
CA ALA A 294 -8.20 12.84 17.14
C ALA A 294 -9.20 13.86 16.55
N ARG A 295 -10.44 13.41 16.28
CA ARG A 295 -11.52 14.23 15.70
C ARG A 295 -11.82 15.46 16.54
N GLU A 296 -11.70 15.34 17.86
CA GLU A 296 -11.84 16.42 18.81
C GLU A 296 -10.92 17.59 18.46
N GLN A 297 -9.66 17.34 18.10
CA GLN A 297 -8.70 18.39 17.74
C GLN A 297 -9.14 19.15 16.48
N ALA A 298 -9.71 18.45 15.48
CA ALA A 298 -10.24 19.09 14.29
C ALA A 298 -11.52 19.89 14.58
N ILE A 299 -12.38 19.39 15.47
CA ILE A 299 -13.62 20.06 15.88
C ILE A 299 -13.29 21.33 16.67
N GLU A 300 -12.34 21.29 17.60
CA GLU A 300 -11.90 22.43 18.44
C GLU A 300 -11.51 23.66 17.65
N GLN A 301 -11.06 23.50 16.39
CA GLN A 301 -10.76 24.63 15.51
C GLN A 301 -11.98 25.50 15.16
N THR A 302 -13.19 24.95 15.28
CA THR A 302 -14.43 25.61 14.84
C THR A 302 -15.53 25.62 15.89
N LEU A 303 -15.60 24.61 16.76
CA LEU A 303 -16.67 24.38 17.72
C LEU A 303 -16.11 23.74 19.00
N ASP A 304 -16.77 23.96 20.13
CA ASP A 304 -16.50 23.21 21.36
C ASP A 304 -16.91 21.72 21.17
N PRO A 305 -15.99 20.74 21.31
CA PRO A 305 -16.30 19.33 21.12
C PRO A 305 -17.38 18.80 22.06
N PHE A 306 -17.41 19.28 23.31
CA PHE A 306 -18.38 18.82 24.30
C PHE A 306 -19.80 19.27 23.95
N SER A 307 -19.96 20.47 23.40
CA SER A 307 -21.22 20.99 22.87
C SER A 307 -21.60 20.35 21.53
N HIS A 308 -20.62 20.02 20.68
CA HIS A 308 -20.86 19.38 19.39
C HIS A 308 -21.32 17.92 19.53
N LYS A 309 -20.72 17.15 20.44
CA LYS A 309 -21.00 15.73 20.65
C LYS A 309 -22.49 15.38 20.84
N PRO A 310 -23.26 16.02 21.72
CA PRO A 310 -24.69 15.71 21.90
C PRO A 310 -25.57 16.19 20.74
N ALA A 311 -25.12 17.18 19.97
CA ALA A 311 -25.86 17.70 18.81
C ALA A 311 -25.59 16.88 17.53
N ALA A 312 -24.51 16.11 17.48
CA ALA A 312 -24.16 15.29 16.32
C ALA A 312 -25.29 14.29 15.98
N GLY A 313 -25.79 14.36 14.74
CA GLY A 313 -26.90 13.52 14.26
C GLY A 313 -28.26 14.21 14.25
N PHE A 314 -28.41 15.36 14.92
CA PHE A 314 -29.59 16.21 14.80
C PHE A 314 -29.43 17.21 13.67
N GLY A 315 -30.38 17.24 12.73
CA GLY A 315 -30.39 18.17 11.59
C GLY A 315 -31.04 17.59 10.34
N PHE A 316 -31.03 18.36 9.25
CA PHE A 316 -31.55 17.94 7.95
C PHE A 316 -30.41 17.50 7.04
N ARG A 317 -30.58 16.37 6.35
CA ARG A 317 -29.64 15.93 5.30
C ARG A 317 -29.99 16.66 4.01
N GLU A 318 -29.10 17.53 3.55
CA GLU A 318 -29.20 18.08 2.20
C GLU A 318 -28.61 17.09 1.19
N ALA A 319 -29.45 16.65 0.24
CA ALA A 319 -28.96 15.87 -0.88
C ALA A 319 -28.04 16.74 -1.75
N PRO A 320 -26.91 16.20 -2.26
CA PRO A 320 -26.09 16.90 -3.23
C PRO A 320 -26.93 17.24 -4.47
N LYS A 321 -27.18 18.53 -4.68
CA LYS A 321 -27.89 19.02 -5.87
C LYS A 321 -26.91 19.33 -6.99
N ARG A 322 -27.34 19.03 -8.22
CA ARG A 322 -26.69 19.50 -9.44
C ARG A 322 -26.78 21.02 -9.48
N ARG A 323 -25.65 21.70 -9.31
CA ARG A 323 -25.56 23.16 -9.43
C ARG A 323 -24.94 23.43 -10.79
N PHE A 324 -25.76 23.93 -11.72
CA PHE A 324 -25.33 24.39 -13.04
C PHE A 324 -24.75 25.80 -12.94
#